data_AF-A0A016VRC2-F1
#
_entry.id   AF-A0A016VRC2-F1
#
_cell.length_a   1.000
_cell.length_b   1.000
_cell.length_c   1.000
_cell.angle_alpha   90.00
_cell.angle_beta   90.00
_cell.angle_gamma   90.00
#
_symmetry.space_group_name_H-M   'P 1'
#
loop_
_entity.id
_entity.type
_entity.pdbx_description
1 polymer ?
#
loop_
_entity_poly.entity_id
_entity_poly.type
_entity_poly.pdbx_seq_one_letter_code
_entity_poly.pdbx_strand_id
1 'polypeptide(L)' 'MDSEATTTIRVVCALLIFVPTLFGIVVLIIALVVFYFDWETVRTNSFYLIMMQIMCSNTCILLVFLYIAFPLILTGTQVN' A
#
# COMPACT_ATOMS: atom_id res chain seq x y z
N MET A 1 -15.66 27.77 9.77
CA MET A 1 -16.52 26.57 9.86
C MET A 1 -15.58 25.40 9.70
N ASP A 2 -15.10 24.85 10.80
CA ASP A 2 -14.40 23.58 10.79
C ASP A 2 -15.42 22.50 10.41
N SER A 3 -15.45 22.16 9.12
CA SER A 3 -16.33 21.12 8.60
C SER A 3 -15.66 19.78 8.88
N GLU A 4 -15.88 19.26 10.08
CA GLU A 4 -15.28 18.00 10.48
C GLU A 4 -15.86 16.82 9.69
N ALA A 5 -15.01 15.82 9.40
CA ALA A 5 -15.43 14.62 8.68
C ALA A 5 -16.27 13.71 9.59
N THR A 6 -17.55 13.52 9.25
CA THR A 6 -18.45 12.58 9.94
C THR A 6 -17.90 11.16 9.95
N THR A 7 -18.25 10.39 10.99
CA THR A 7 -17.84 8.98 11.18
C THR A 7 -18.07 8.13 9.93
N THR A 8 -19.18 8.35 9.22
CA THR A 8 -19.48 7.62 7.97
C THR A 8 -18.44 7.88 6.88
N ILE A 9 -18.01 9.14 6.69
CA ILE A 9 -17.00 9.50 5.69
C ILE A 9 -15.65 8.87 6.07
N ARG A 10 -15.27 8.91 7.34
CA ARG A 10 -14.04 8.29 7.84
C ARG A 10 -14.00 6.80 7.57
N VAL A 11 -15.08 6.08 7.84
CA VAL A 11 -15.17 4.63 7.59
C VAL A 11 -15.09 4.33 6.10
N VAL A 12 -15.79 5.09 5.25
CA VAL A 12 -15.71 4.92 3.79
C VAL A 12 -14.29 5.17 3.28
N CYS A 13 -13.63 6.25 3.71
CA CYS A 13 -12.24 6.53 3.35
C CYS A 13 -11.28 5.45 3.85
N ALA A 14 -11.47 4.96 5.07
CA ALA A 14 -10.65 3.88 5.63
C ALA A 14 -10.79 2.60 4.81
N LEU A 15 -12.00 2.22 4.39
CA LEU A 15 -12.24 1.07 3.52
C LEU A 15 -11.60 1.26 2.13
N LEU A 16 -11.72 2.46 1.55
CA LEU A 16 -11.13 2.81 0.25
C LEU A 16 -9.60 2.79 0.26
N ILE A 17 -8.96 2.87 1.44
CA ILE A 17 -7.51 2.70 1.56
C ILE A 17 -7.18 1.24 1.88
N PHE A 18 -7.90 0.63 2.81
CA PHE A 18 -7.59 -0.71 3.32
C PHE A 18 -7.72 -1.79 2.25
N VAL A 19 -8.82 -1.82 1.50
CA VAL A 19 -9.10 -2.85 0.49
C VAL A 19 -8.05 -2.85 -0.63
N PRO A 20 -7.75 -1.74 -1.32
CA PRO A 20 -6.72 -1.73 -2.36
C PRO A 20 -5.32 -1.94 -1.79
N THR A 21 -5.06 -1.54 -0.54
CA THR A 21 -3.77 -1.80 0.12
C THR A 21 -3.54 -3.30 0.31
N LEU A 22 -4.54 -4.03 0.83
CA LEU A 22 -4.46 -5.48 0.97
C LEU A 22 -4.30 -6.17 -0.38
N PHE A 23 -5.09 -5.78 -1.38
CA PHE A 23 -4.99 -6.33 -2.73
C PHE A 23 -3.60 -6.09 -3.33
N GLY A 24 -3.07 -4.88 -3.21
CA GLY A 24 -1.73 -4.52 -3.67
C GLY A 24 -0.64 -5.36 -3.00
N ILE A 25 -0.74 -5.61 -1.70
CA ILE A 25 0.21 -6.47 -0.96
C ILE A 25 0.19 -7.90 -1.50
N VAL A 26 -0.99 -8.48 -1.74
CA VAL A 26 -1.11 -9.85 -2.28
C VAL A 26 -0.45 -9.95 -3.66
N VAL A 27 -0.74 -8.99 -4.55
CA VAL A 27 -0.14 -8.97 -5.90
C VAL A 27 1.38 -8.80 -5.83
N LEU A 28 1.89 -7.95 -4.93
CA LEU A 28 3.34 -7.78 -4.72
C LEU A 28 4.01 -9.07 -4.23
N ILE A 29 3.39 -9.80 -3.29
CA ILE A 29 3.91 -11.08 -2.80
C ILE A 29 4.00 -12.09 -3.96
N ILE A 30 2.97 -12.20 -4.78
CA ILE A 30 2.96 -13.11 -5.93
C ILE A 30 4.11 -12.76 -6.89
N ALA A 31 4.28 -11.47 -7.21
CA ALA A 31 5.34 -11.04 -8.10
C ALA A 31 6.75 -11.26 -7.53
N LEU A 32 6.94 -11.03 -6.22
CA LEU A 32 8.19 -11.32 -5.52
C LEU A 32 8.55 -12.81 -5.60
N VAL A 33 7.56 -13.69 -5.44
CA VAL A 33 7.75 -15.14 -5.59
C VAL A 33 8.17 -15.48 -7.02
N VAL A 34 7.51 -14.92 -8.04
CA VAL A 34 7.86 -15.13 -9.45
C VAL A 34 9.30 -14.67 -9.74
N PHE A 35 9.68 -13.48 -9.28
CA PHE A 35 11.04 -12.96 -9.48
C PHE A 35 12.10 -13.73 -8.68
N TYR A 36 11.74 -14.30 -7.54
CA TYR A 36 12.63 -15.15 -6.77
C TYR A 36 12.95 -16.46 -7.51
N PHE A 37 11.94 -17.08 -8.14
CA PHE A 37 12.14 -18.31 -8.92
C PHE A 37 12.95 -18.09 -10.20
N ASP A 38 12.81 -16.92 -10.85
CA ASP A 38 13.51 -16.60 -12.12
C ASP A 38 14.61 -15.54 -11.94
N TRP A 39 15.34 -15.62 -10.83
CA TRP A 39 16.29 -14.59 -10.40
C TRP A 39 17.45 -14.34 -11.38
N GLU A 40 17.88 -15.37 -12.10
CA GLU A 40 18.96 -15.27 -13.08
C GLU A 40 18.56 -14.39 -14.27
N THR A 41 17.34 -14.58 -14.77
CA THR A 41 16.73 -13.74 -15.82
C THR A 41 16.52 -12.31 -15.33
N VAL A 42 16.06 -12.16 -14.09
CA VAL A 42 15.82 -10.85 -13.47
C VAL A 42 17.12 -10.04 -13.35
N ARG A 43 18.23 -10.66 -12.94
CA ARG A 43 19.52 -9.97 -12.76
C ARG A 43 20.21 -9.60 -14.06
N THR A 44 19.95 -10.34 -15.13
CA THR A 44 20.60 -10.12 -16.43
C THR A 44 19.88 -9.05 -17.24
N ASN A 45 18.61 -8.77 -16.93
CA ASN A 45 17.79 -7.80 -17.64
C ASN A 45 17.55 -6.54 -16.80
N SER A 46 18.00 -5.38 -17.29
CA SER A 46 17.82 -4.09 -16.63
C SER A 46 16.35 -3.70 -16.42
N PHE A 47 15.44 -4.15 -17.28
CA PHE A 47 14.00 -3.91 -17.13
C PHE A 47 13.46 -4.55 -15.84
N TYR A 48 13.79 -5.83 -15.59
CA TYR A 48 13.30 -6.53 -14.40
C TYR A 48 13.93 -5.99 -13.10
N LEU A 49 15.19 -5.54 -13.14
CA LEU A 49 15.82 -4.86 -12.01
C LEU A 49 15.10 -3.56 -11.64
N ILE A 50 14.79 -2.71 -12.63
CA ILE A 50 14.03 -1.47 -12.39
C ILE A 50 12.64 -1.80 -11.87
N MET A 51 11.98 -2.81 -12.45
CA MET A 51 10.64 -3.22 -12.01
C MET A 51 10.66 -3.70 -10.55
N MET A 52 11.66 -4.49 -10.15
CA MET A 52 11.83 -4.93 -8.76
C MET A 52 12.01 -3.74 -7.79
N GLN A 53 12.78 -2.72 -8.17
CA GLN A 53 12.96 -1.52 -7.35
C GLN A 53 11.65 -0.75 -7.17
N ILE A 54 10.86 -0.58 -8.24
CA ILE A 54 9.54 0.05 -8.17
C ILE A 54 8.61 -0.76 -7.25
N MET A 55 8.64 -2.10 -7.34
CA MET A 55 7.84 -2.97 -6.48
C MET A 55 8.24 -2.88 -5.00
N CYS A 56 9.52 -2.78 -4.69
CA CYS A 56 9.99 -2.50 -3.33
C CYS A 56 9.48 -1.14 -2.83
N SER A 57 9.56 -0.10 -3.66
CA SER A 57 9.01 1.23 -3.32
C SER A 57 7.50 1.18 -3.03
N ASN A 58 6.74 0.51 -3.90
CA ASN A 58 5.30 0.32 -3.73
C ASN A 58 4.98 -0.42 -2.43
N THR A 59 5.77 -1.44 -2.07
CA THR A 59 5.62 -2.17 -0.82
C THR A 59 5.74 -1.23 0.38
N CYS A 60 6.76 -0.36 0.40
CA CYS A 60 6.93 0.63 1.47
C CYS A 60 5.72 1.57 1.60
N ILE A 61 5.19 2.07 0.47
CA ILE A 61 4.02 2.96 0.45
C ILE A 61 2.77 2.23 0.98
N LEU A 62 2.54 0.99 0.56
CA LEU A 62 1.40 0.21 1.04
C LEU A 62 1.47 -0.06 2.54
N LEU A 63 2.66 -0.30 3.10
CA LEU A 63 2.86 -0.43 4.55
C LEU A 63 2.55 0.89 5.27
N VAL A 64 2.98 2.03 4.73
CA VAL A 64 2.62 3.35 5.27
C VAL A 64 1.11 3.57 5.26
N PHE A 65 0.42 3.19 4.18
CA PHE A 65 -1.04 3.29 4.14
C PHE A 65 -1.72 2.39 5.18
N LEU A 66 -1.23 1.17 5.36
CA LEU A 66 -1.81 0.22 6.31
C LEU A 66 -1.57 0.62 7.78
N TYR A 67 -0.35 1.07 8.11
CA TYR A 67 0.06 1.30 9.51
C TYR A 67 -0.06 2.74 9.97
N ILE A 68 -0.09 3.72 9.05
CA ILE A 68 -0.17 5.14 9.40
C ILE A 68 -1.49 5.73 8.92
N ALA A 69 -1.75 5.72 7.60
CA ALA A 69 -2.90 6.44 7.06
C ALA A 69 -4.24 5.83 7.51
N PHE A 70 -4.38 4.50 7.42
CA PHE A 70 -5.60 3.80 7.83
C PHE A 70 -6.00 4.05 9.30
N PRO A 71 -5.12 3.84 10.30
CA PRO A 71 -5.49 4.12 11.69
C PRO A 71 -5.75 5.61 11.91
N LEU A 72 -4.96 6.51 11.32
CA LEU A 72 -5.14 7.95 11.50
C LEU A 72 -6.49 8.45 10.97
N ILE A 73 -7.01 7.84 9.90
CA ILE A 73 -8.36 8.15 9.39
C ILE A 73 -9.46 7.64 10.32
N LEU A 74 -9.26 6.50 10.99
CA LEU A 74 -10.23 5.93 11.93
C LEU A 74 -10.19 6.58 13.31
N THR A 75 -8.99 6.81 13.85
CA THR A 75 -8.76 7.21 15.25
C THR A 75 -8.28 8.65 15.40
N GLY A 76 -8.03 9.37 14.30
CA GLY A 76 -7.62 10.77 14.35
C GLY A 76 -8.62 11.59 15.15
N THR A 77 -8.21 12.08 16.32
CA THR A 77 -9.07 12.84 17.21
C THR A 77 -9.57 14.08 16.47
N GLN A 78 -10.89 14.24 16.35
CA GLN A 78 -11.51 15.54 16.10
C GLN A 78 -11.24 16.36 17.35
N VAL A 79 -10.31 17.30 17.26
CA VAL A 79 -10.10 18.30 18.31
C VAL A 79 -11.20 19.34 18.12
N ASN A 80 -12.26 19.18 18.90
CA ASN A 80 -13.37 20.14 19.04
C ASN A 80 -12.93 21.35 19.86
#